data_AF-A0A7V4Q8L0-F1
#
_entry.id   AF-A0A7V4Q8L0-F1
#
_cell.length_a   1.000
_cell.length_b   1.000
_cell.length_c   1.000
_cell.angle_alpha   90.00
_cell.angle_beta   90.00
_cell.angle_gamma   90.00
#
_symmetry.space_group_name_H-M   'P 1'
#
loop_
_entity.id
_entity.type
_entity.pdbx_description
1 polymer ?
#
loop_
_entity_poly.entity_id
_entity_poly.type
_entity_poly.pdbx_seq_one_letter_code
_entity_poly.pdbx_strand_id
1 'polypeptide(L)'
;MYNLLISAGVALVAFFLVTLAAGFQYWWGGLLAGLLVFMASFLLISRIITKKLEAIMEPAMKDIQAQRFEKGIRDLKGALRYGKWQIYVESQINSAIGMVYFVRREFATAFPYLEKGFFKNWVTMGMLAVTYMKRNKRDLMRQTFEKAVLATP
;
A
#
# COMPACT_ATOMS: atom_id res chain seq x y z
N MET A 1 -8.34 7.05 1.49
CA MET A 1 -7.23 7.55 0.65
C MET A 1 -7.11 9.05 0.85
N TYR A 2 -6.31 9.49 1.81
CA TYR A 2 -6.17 10.93 2.07
C TYR A 2 -5.66 11.69 0.85
N ASN A 3 -4.77 11.10 0.05
CA ASN A 3 -4.31 11.70 -1.20
C ASN A 3 -5.48 11.99 -2.15
N LEU A 4 -6.32 10.99 -2.43
CA LEU A 4 -7.44 11.14 -3.36
C LEU A 4 -8.48 12.17 -2.87
N LEU A 5 -8.77 12.19 -1.57
CA LEU A 5 -9.69 13.17 -0.97
C LEU A 5 -9.14 14.60 -1.01
N ILE A 6 -7.86 14.78 -0.68
CA ILE A 6 -7.19 16.09 -0.71
C ILE A 6 -7.10 16.59 -2.15
N SER A 7 -6.68 15.75 -3.09
CA SER A 7 -6.62 16.11 -4.51
C SER A 7 -7.99 16.47 -5.06
N ALA A 8 -9.05 15.71 -4.73
CA ALA A 8 -10.41 16.01 -5.16
C ALA A 8 -10.93 17.33 -4.58
N GLY A 9 -10.66 17.60 -3.30
CA GLY A 9 -11.04 18.87 -2.66
C GLY A 9 -10.34 20.08 -3.30
N VAL A 10 -9.03 19.99 -3.53
CA VAL A 10 -8.26 21.07 -4.18
C VAL A 10 -8.73 21.29 -5.63
N ALA A 11 -9.03 20.22 -6.36
CA ALA A 11 -9.54 20.30 -7.72
C ALA A 11 -10.93 20.93 -7.80
N LEU A 12 -11.82 20.63 -6.86
CA LEU A 12 -13.15 21.26 -6.76
C LEU A 12 -13.03 22.76 -6.47
N VAL A 13 -12.19 23.15 -5.52
CA VAL A 13 -11.94 24.57 -5.22
C VAL A 13 -11.37 25.30 -6.45
N ALA A 14 -10.40 24.70 -7.14
CA ALA A 14 -9.84 25.27 -8.37
C ALA A 14 -10.88 25.38 -9.50
N PHE A 15 -11.72 24.35 -9.69
CA PHE A 15 -12.82 24.37 -10.65
C PHE A 15 -13.78 25.52 -10.38
N PHE A 16 -14.27 25.64 -9.14
CA PHE A 16 -15.21 26.69 -8.75
C PHE A 16 -14.59 28.09 -8.86
N LEU A 17 -13.34 28.29 -8.44
CA LEU A 17 -12.67 29.59 -8.57
C LEU A 17 -12.52 30.03 -10.03
N VAL A 18 -12.14 29.12 -10.93
CA VAL A 18 -11.96 29.42 -12.35
C VAL A 18 -13.31 29.64 -13.05
N THR A 19 -14.34 28.86 -12.72
CA THR A 19 -15.69 29.07 -13.31
C THR A 19 -16.37 30.34 -12.80
N LEU A 20 -16.14 30.74 -11.54
CA LEU A 20 -16.62 32.02 -11.01
C LEU A 20 -15.91 33.22 -11.65
N ALA A 21 -14.58 33.11 -11.87
CA ALA A 21 -13.79 34.20 -12.43
C ALA A 21 -13.94 34.37 -13.95
N ALA A 22 -14.05 33.27 -14.70
CA ALA A 22 -14.18 33.30 -16.17
C ALA A 22 -15.62 33.41 -16.66
N GLY A 23 -16.61 33.24 -15.77
CA GLY A 23 -18.02 33.18 -16.11
C GLY A 23 -18.45 31.78 -16.60
N PHE A 24 -19.70 31.42 -16.34
CA PHE A 24 -20.25 30.08 -16.58
C PHE A 24 -20.24 29.63 -18.05
N GLN A 25 -20.01 30.56 -18.98
CA GLN A 25 -19.92 30.31 -20.43
C GLN A 25 -18.67 29.49 -20.83
N TYR A 26 -17.61 29.52 -20.01
CA TYR A 26 -16.34 28.80 -20.24
C TYR A 26 -16.15 27.60 -19.28
N TRP A 27 -17.23 26.89 -18.97
CA TRP A 27 -17.24 25.74 -18.04
C TRP A 27 -16.17 24.66 -18.37
N TRP A 28 -15.84 24.48 -19.64
CA TRP A 28 -14.80 23.56 -20.13
C TRP A 28 -13.37 24.00 -19.74
N GLY A 29 -13.11 25.32 -19.67
CA GLY A 29 -11.82 25.86 -19.21
C GLY A 29 -11.59 25.63 -17.72
N GLY A 30 -12.65 25.78 -16.91
CA GLY A 30 -12.63 25.42 -15.50
C GLY A 30 -12.41 23.91 -15.28
N LEU A 31 -13.01 23.07 -16.12
CA LEU A 31 -12.86 21.61 -16.06
C LEU A 31 -11.42 21.17 -16.37
N LEU A 32 -10.81 21.73 -17.42
CA LEU A 32 -9.40 21.47 -17.76
C LEU A 32 -8.44 21.96 -16.66
N ALA A 33 -8.66 23.16 -16.12
CA ALA A 33 -7.85 23.70 -15.03
C ALA A 33 -7.96 22.85 -13.76
N GLY A 34 -9.19 22.45 -13.39
CA GLY A 34 -9.45 21.55 -12.26
C GLY A 34 -8.77 20.19 -12.43
N LEU A 35 -8.80 19.61 -13.64
CA LEU A 35 -8.12 18.36 -13.94
C LEU A 35 -6.59 18.48 -13.84
N LEU A 36 -6.01 19.57 -14.34
CA LEU A 36 -4.57 19.85 -14.24
C LEU A 36 -4.14 19.99 -12.78
N VAL A 37 -4.89 20.76 -11.98
CA VAL A 37 -4.62 20.95 -10.55
C VAL A 37 -4.78 19.64 -9.77
N PHE A 38 -5.80 18.83 -10.11
CA PHE A 38 -5.99 17.50 -9.55
C PHE A 38 -4.76 16.63 -9.80
N MET A 39 -4.33 16.55 -11.07
CA MET A 39 -3.23 15.69 -11.49
C MET A 39 -1.90 16.14 -10.86
N ALA A 40 -1.60 17.44 -10.89
CA ALA A 40 -0.40 17.99 -10.25
C ALA A 40 -0.38 17.70 -8.73
N SER A 41 -1.49 17.99 -8.03
CA SER A 41 -1.59 17.76 -6.58
C SER A 41 -1.45 16.27 -6.24
N PHE A 42 -2.11 15.39 -6.98
CA PHE A 42 -2.06 13.94 -6.77
C PHE A 42 -0.65 13.38 -6.94
N LEU A 43 0.06 13.80 -8.00
CA LEU A 43 1.43 13.37 -8.28
C LEU A 43 2.41 13.86 -7.21
N LEU A 44 2.28 15.11 -6.76
CA LEU A 44 3.12 15.69 -5.71
C LEU A 44 2.94 14.97 -4.38
N ILE A 45 1.71 14.82 -3.90
CA ILE A 45 1.42 14.12 -2.64
C ILE A 45 1.88 12.67 -2.74
N SER A 46 1.63 11.99 -3.87
CA SER A 46 2.07 10.62 -4.08
C SER A 46 3.60 10.51 -3.96
N ARG A 47 4.37 11.38 -4.63
CA ARG A 47 5.83 11.42 -4.50
C ARG A 47 6.31 11.66 -3.07
N ILE A 48 5.66 12.58 -2.35
CA ILE A 48 6.02 12.90 -0.96
C ILE A 48 5.82 11.67 -0.07
N ILE A 49 4.67 11.00 -0.19
CA ILE A 49 4.36 9.81 0.61
C ILE A 49 5.31 8.65 0.25
N THR A 50 5.58 8.43 -1.04
CA THR A 50 6.53 7.40 -1.48
C THR A 50 7.92 7.64 -0.88
N LYS A 51 8.45 8.87 -0.94
CA LYS A 51 9.75 9.19 -0.32
C LYS A 51 9.75 8.97 1.20
N LYS A 52 8.67 9.35 1.89
CA LYS A 52 8.54 9.11 3.34
C LYS A 52 8.45 7.63 3.68
N LEU A 53 7.82 6.84 2.82
CA LEU A 53 7.71 5.40 2.98
C LEU A 53 9.06 4.71 2.73
N GLU A 54 9.77 5.07 1.66
CA GLU A 54 11.12 4.59 1.34
C GLU A 54 12.11 4.86 2.49
N ALA A 55 12.08 6.07 3.04
CA ALA A 55 12.95 6.46 4.15
C ALA A 55 12.75 5.61 5.43
N ILE A 56 11.63 4.88 5.56
CA ILE A 56 11.37 3.97 6.67
C ILE A 56 11.58 2.52 6.25
N MET A 57 11.06 2.13 5.08
CA MET A 57 11.11 0.76 4.59
C MET A 57 12.54 0.32 4.26
N GLU A 58 13.36 1.16 3.65
CA GLU A 58 14.73 0.79 3.27
C GLU A 58 15.62 0.49 4.51
N PRO A 59 15.69 1.37 5.54
CA PRO A 59 16.41 1.04 6.77
C PRO A 59 15.84 -0.19 7.48
N ALA A 60 14.51 -0.33 7.52
CA ALA A 60 13.87 -1.48 8.16
C ALA A 60 14.25 -2.80 7.47
N MET A 61 14.28 -2.84 6.13
CA MET A 61 14.72 -4.00 5.36
C MET A 61 16.20 -4.29 5.61
N LYS A 62 17.07 -3.27 5.67
CA LYS A 62 18.49 -3.44 6.02
C LYS A 62 18.66 -4.02 7.44
N ASP A 63 17.86 -3.55 8.39
CA ASP A 63 17.87 -4.09 9.75
C ASP A 63 17.41 -5.55 9.80
N ILE A 64 16.37 -5.91 9.03
CA ILE A 64 15.93 -7.31 8.88
C ILE A 64 17.04 -8.18 8.28
N GLN A 65 17.73 -7.71 7.24
CA GLN A 65 18.85 -8.41 6.63
C GLN A 65 20.02 -8.59 7.61
N ALA A 66 20.28 -7.60 8.46
CA ALA A 66 21.27 -7.66 9.54
C ALA A 66 20.79 -8.46 10.77
N GLN A 67 19.71 -9.26 10.64
CA GLN A 67 19.08 -10.03 11.71
C GLN A 67 18.55 -9.21 12.90
N ARG A 68 18.44 -7.89 12.76
CA ARG A 68 17.82 -6.97 13.73
C ARG A 68 16.29 -6.95 13.54
N PHE A 69 15.67 -8.12 13.58
CA PHE A 69 14.26 -8.31 13.21
C PHE A 69 13.30 -7.45 14.02
N GLU A 70 13.47 -7.35 15.34
CA GLU A 70 12.53 -6.56 16.16
C GLU A 70 12.58 -5.07 15.85
N LYS A 71 13.76 -4.54 15.54
CA LYS A 71 13.89 -3.15 15.11
C LYS A 71 13.21 -2.94 13.76
N GLY A 72 13.53 -3.78 12.76
CA GLY A 72 12.91 -3.67 11.45
C GLY A 72 11.39 -3.85 11.47
N ILE A 73 10.86 -4.79 12.25
CA ILE A 73 9.41 -4.98 12.41
C ILE A 73 8.75 -3.75 13.05
N ARG A 74 9.37 -3.15 14.08
CA ARG A 74 8.85 -1.90 14.69
C ARG A 74 8.80 -0.77 13.67
N ASP A 75 9.86 -0.60 12.89
CA ASP A 75 9.94 0.46 11.88
C ASP A 75 8.87 0.25 10.78
N LEU A 76 8.69 -0.99 10.31
CA LEU A 76 7.60 -1.35 9.39
C LEU A 76 6.21 -1.08 9.97
N LYS A 77 5.97 -1.42 11.24
CA LYS A 77 4.71 -1.08 11.92
C LYS A 77 4.50 0.43 11.98
N GLY A 78 5.56 1.22 12.19
CA GLY A 78 5.53 2.67 12.11
C GLY A 78 5.14 3.21 10.73
N ALA A 79 5.42 2.47 9.66
CA ALA A 79 5.02 2.81 8.30
C ALA A 79 3.50 2.61 8.04
N LEU A 80 2.79 1.79 8.85
CA LEU A 80 1.35 1.53 8.66
C LEU A 80 0.49 2.80 8.72
N ARG A 81 0.97 3.87 9.38
CA ARG A 81 0.31 5.19 9.36
C ARG A 81 0.12 5.76 7.94
N TYR A 82 0.97 5.36 7.00
CA TYR A 82 0.88 5.74 5.59
C TYR A 82 -0.07 4.85 4.77
N GLY A 83 -0.57 3.75 5.34
CA GLY A 83 -1.51 2.85 4.68
C GLY A 83 -2.79 3.54 4.17
N LYS A 84 -3.26 4.58 4.88
CA LYS A 84 -4.44 5.37 4.48
C LYS A 84 -4.16 6.38 3.36
N TRP A 85 -2.89 6.64 3.04
CA TRP A 85 -2.47 7.65 2.06
C TRP A 85 -2.39 7.08 0.63
N GLN A 86 -1.93 5.84 0.47
CA GLN A 86 -1.77 5.18 -0.83
C GLN A 86 -2.42 3.78 -0.82
N ILE A 87 -3.03 3.39 -1.95
CA ILE A 87 -3.61 2.06 -2.10
C ILE A 87 -2.50 1.02 -1.98
N TYR A 88 -2.82 -0.11 -1.38
CA TYR A 88 -1.93 -1.27 -1.22
C TYR A 88 -0.73 -1.07 -0.29
N VAL A 89 -0.40 0.14 0.17
CA VAL A 89 0.75 0.35 1.09
C VAL A 89 0.58 -0.43 2.39
N GLU A 90 -0.61 -0.39 3.00
CA GLU A 90 -0.90 -1.18 4.20
C GLU A 90 -0.67 -2.68 3.94
N SER A 91 -1.17 -3.16 2.80
CA SER A 91 -1.07 -4.57 2.41
C SER A 91 0.37 -4.98 2.11
N GLN A 92 1.16 -4.11 1.48
CA GLN A 92 2.59 -4.32 1.23
C GLN A 92 3.40 -4.36 2.52
N ILE A 93 3.11 -3.47 3.48
CA ILE A 93 3.77 -3.47 4.78
C ILE A 93 3.41 -4.73 5.57
N ASN A 94 2.13 -5.13 5.57
CA ASN A 94 1.69 -6.39 6.18
C ASN A 94 2.36 -7.61 5.54
N SER A 95 2.50 -7.65 4.21
CA SER A 95 3.31 -8.65 3.52
C SER A 95 4.73 -8.72 4.07
N ALA A 96 5.42 -7.57 4.15
CA ALA A 96 6.79 -7.52 4.64
C ALA A 96 6.93 -8.04 6.07
N ILE A 97 6.06 -7.59 6.98
CA ILE A 97 6.04 -8.05 8.38
C ILE A 97 5.73 -9.55 8.47
N GLY A 98 4.72 -10.02 7.71
CA GLY A 98 4.31 -11.41 7.69
C GLY A 98 5.41 -12.34 7.19
N MET A 99 6.13 -11.94 6.14
CA MET A 99 7.28 -12.70 5.62
C MET A 99 8.39 -12.83 6.67
N VAL A 100 8.69 -11.76 7.42
CA VAL A 100 9.72 -11.81 8.47
C VAL A 100 9.34 -12.80 9.58
N TYR A 101 8.12 -12.74 10.10
CA TYR A 101 7.65 -13.71 11.10
C TYR A 101 7.63 -15.14 10.56
N PHE A 102 7.28 -15.32 9.27
CA PHE A 102 7.26 -16.62 8.62
C PHE A 102 8.66 -17.24 8.54
N VAL A 103 9.67 -16.47 8.11
CA VAL A 103 11.07 -16.93 8.05
C VAL A 103 11.58 -17.30 9.45
N ARG A 104 11.16 -16.57 10.48
CA ARG A 104 11.43 -16.89 11.89
C ARG A 104 10.65 -18.10 12.43
N ARG A 105 9.83 -18.74 11.60
CA ARG A 105 8.96 -19.88 11.96
C ARG A 105 7.87 -19.52 12.98
N GLU A 106 7.59 -18.24 13.17
CA GLU A 106 6.52 -17.73 14.03
C GLU A 106 5.18 -17.70 13.27
N PHE A 107 4.72 -18.86 12.81
CA PHE A 107 3.56 -18.98 11.92
C PHE A 107 2.25 -18.45 12.52
N ALA A 108 2.09 -18.53 13.85
CA ALA A 108 0.93 -17.99 14.55
C ALA A 108 0.87 -16.45 14.41
N THR A 109 2.01 -15.79 14.62
CA THR A 109 2.17 -14.34 14.50
C THR A 109 2.15 -13.90 13.04
N ALA A 110 2.75 -14.66 12.14
CA ALA A 110 2.83 -14.34 10.71
C ALA A 110 1.44 -14.33 10.04
N PHE A 111 0.58 -15.27 10.40
CA PHE A 111 -0.71 -15.51 9.75
C PHE A 111 -1.57 -14.25 9.57
N PRO A 112 -1.92 -13.46 10.61
CA PRO A 112 -2.76 -12.28 10.45
C PRO A 112 -2.12 -11.19 9.57
N TYR A 113 -0.79 -11.13 9.47
CA TYR A 113 -0.10 -10.20 8.58
C TYR A 113 -0.09 -10.70 7.14
N LEU A 114 0.15 -12.00 6.93
CA LEU A 114 0.12 -12.62 5.59
C LEU A 114 -1.29 -12.59 4.99
N GLU A 115 -2.34 -12.77 5.81
CA GLU A 115 -3.73 -12.71 5.37
C GLU A 115 -4.14 -11.29 4.93
N LYS A 116 -3.63 -10.26 5.60
CA LYS A 116 -3.78 -8.84 5.19
C LYS A 116 -2.75 -8.41 4.13
N GLY A 117 -1.86 -9.32 3.76
CA GLY A 117 -0.74 -9.09 2.86
C GLY A 117 -1.19 -8.86 1.42
N PHE A 118 -0.28 -8.30 0.63
CA PHE A 118 -0.55 -7.89 -0.74
C PHE A 118 -0.75 -9.10 -1.65
N PHE A 119 -1.95 -9.22 -2.20
CA PHE A 119 -2.33 -10.39 -3.00
C PHE A 119 -1.58 -10.55 -4.31
N LYS A 120 -1.02 -9.48 -4.87
CA LYS A 120 -0.16 -9.55 -6.06
C LYS A 120 1.28 -9.96 -5.73
N ASN A 121 1.63 -10.07 -4.44
CA ASN A 121 2.91 -10.61 -4.03
C ASN A 121 2.79 -12.15 -3.93
N TRP A 122 3.24 -12.85 -4.97
CA TRP A 122 3.20 -14.31 -5.04
C TRP A 122 3.97 -14.97 -3.89
N VAL A 123 5.05 -14.36 -3.38
CA VAL A 123 5.82 -14.87 -2.22
C VAL A 123 4.96 -14.84 -0.95
N THR A 124 4.27 -13.72 -0.70
CA THR A 124 3.34 -13.60 0.43
C THR A 124 2.23 -14.66 0.34
N MET A 125 1.67 -14.83 -0.86
CA MET A 125 0.61 -15.81 -1.10
C MET A 125 1.10 -17.25 -0.91
N GLY A 126 2.31 -17.58 -1.39
CA GLY A 126 2.93 -18.88 -1.13
C GLY A 126 3.13 -19.14 0.37
N MET A 127 3.66 -18.17 1.12
CA MET A 127 3.83 -18.29 2.58
C MET A 127 2.49 -18.42 3.31
N LEU A 128 1.46 -17.69 2.88
CA LEU A 128 0.11 -17.81 3.41
C LEU A 128 -0.47 -19.21 3.14
N ALA A 129 -0.30 -19.73 1.93
CA ALA A 129 -0.74 -21.07 1.56
C ALA A 129 -0.06 -22.17 2.39
N VAL A 130 1.26 -22.06 2.62
CA VAL A 130 1.99 -22.97 3.52
C VAL A 130 1.48 -22.87 4.97
N THR A 131 1.11 -21.67 5.41
CA THR A 131 0.51 -21.48 6.74
C THR A 131 -0.87 -22.15 6.83
N TYR A 132 -1.69 -22.09 5.77
CA TYR A 132 -2.94 -22.84 5.68
C TYR A 132 -2.73 -24.36 5.67
N MET A 133 -1.70 -24.85 4.97
CA MET A 133 -1.33 -26.25 4.95
C MET A 133 -1.00 -26.77 6.36
N LYS A 134 -0.17 -26.03 7.12
CA LYS A 134 0.17 -26.38 8.52
C LYS A 134 -1.04 -26.39 9.45
N ARG A 135 -2.09 -25.64 9.12
CA ARG A 135 -3.36 -25.59 9.87
C ARG A 135 -4.42 -26.55 9.35
N ASN A 136 -4.05 -27.47 8.44
CA ASN A 136 -4.94 -28.44 7.79
C ASN A 136 -6.15 -27.81 7.05
N LYS A 137 -6.04 -26.53 6.63
CA LYS A 137 -7.08 -25.80 5.88
C LYS A 137 -6.86 -25.99 4.37
N ARG A 138 -7.19 -27.19 3.88
CA ARG A 138 -6.80 -27.64 2.53
C ARG A 138 -7.41 -26.83 1.38
N ASP A 139 -8.67 -26.43 1.50
CA ASP A 139 -9.36 -25.65 0.45
C ASP A 139 -8.76 -24.25 0.31
N LEU A 140 -8.53 -23.57 1.43
CA LEU A 140 -7.90 -22.26 1.48
C LEU A 140 -6.45 -22.31 0.98
N MET A 141 -5.71 -23.36 1.34
CA MET A 141 -4.36 -23.58 0.82
C MET A 141 -4.37 -23.65 -0.72
N ARG A 142 -5.25 -24.48 -1.33
CA ARG A 142 -5.31 -24.63 -2.79
C ARG A 142 -5.62 -23.31 -3.49
N GLN A 143 -6.68 -22.62 -3.04
CA GLN A 143 -7.06 -21.32 -3.59
C GLN A 143 -5.93 -20.29 -3.48
N THR A 144 -5.19 -20.31 -2.37
CA THR A 144 -4.09 -19.35 -2.15
C THR A 144 -2.88 -19.69 -3.02
N PHE A 145 -2.56 -20.96 -3.24
CA PHE A 145 -1.51 -21.36 -4.19
C PHE A 145 -1.89 -21.02 -5.63
N GLU A 146 -3.13 -21.23 -6.05
CA GLU A 146 -3.59 -20.83 -7.38
C GLU A 146 -3.43 -19.31 -7.59
N LYS A 147 -3.82 -18.50 -6.59
CA LYS A 147 -3.57 -17.05 -6.60
C LYS A 147 -2.08 -16.70 -6.68
N ALA A 148 -1.22 -17.45 -5.98
CA ALA A 148 0.23 -17.25 -6.05
C ALA A 148 0.77 -17.50 -7.47
N VAL A 149 0.35 -18.60 -8.11
CA VAL A 149 0.74 -18.93 -9.49
C VAL A 149 0.27 -17.84 -10.46
N LEU A 150 -0.99 -17.40 -10.35
CA LEU A 150 -1.54 -16.31 -11.17
C LEU A 150 -0.82 -14.96 -10.98
N ALA A 151 -0.16 -14.76 -9.84
CA ALA A 151 0.58 -13.54 -9.52
C ALA A 151 2.09 -13.65 -9.80
N THR A 152 2.54 -14.76 -10.41
CA THR A 152 3.95 -14.95 -10.79
C THR A 152 4.23 -14.10 -12.05
N PRO A 153 5.38 -13.38 -12.12
CA PRO A 153 5.78 -12.60 -13.29
C PRO A 153 5.99 -13.43 -14.56
#